data_AF-A0A7S2LS05-F1
#
_entry.id   AF-A0A7S2LS05-F1
#
_cell.length_a   1.000
_cell.length_b   1.000
_cell.length_c   1.000
_cell.angle_alpha   90.00
_cell.angle_beta   90.00
_cell.angle_gamma   90.00
#
_symmetry.space_group_name_H-M   'P 1'
#
loop_
_entity.id
_entity.type
_entity.pdbx_description
1 polymer ?
#
loop_
_entity_poly.entity_id
_entity_poly.type
_entity_poly.pdbx_seq_one_letter_code
_entity_poly.pdbx_strand_id
1 'polypeptide(L)'
;REWGQVDKVCAGQCIGEGAFFGLQRRLAFGLEAAVPSVVCELRHADFLQVLQGHALEKMSFQLVTEFCERAKRQTEGTLENTCALLRGTCQEGLQLLDGATVTHLRFAGETILQEGDKNEYMHILVEG
;
A
#
# COMPACT_ATOMS: atom_id res chain seq x y z
N ARG A 1 10.97 4.16 -23.31
CA ARG A 1 10.65 3.07 -22.38
C ARG A 1 9.16 2.84 -22.51
N GLU A 2 8.76 1.71 -23.08
CA GLU A 2 7.34 1.32 -23.14
C GLU A 2 6.93 0.87 -21.73
N TRP A 3 5.88 1.48 -21.18
CA TRP A 3 5.31 1.08 -19.90
C TRP A 3 4.27 -0.01 -20.20
N GLY A 4 4.40 -1.18 -19.57
CA GLY A 4 3.39 -2.24 -19.69
C GLY A 4 2.11 -1.88 -18.96
N GLN A 5 0.95 -2.17 -19.55
CA GLN A 5 -0.33 -2.01 -18.88
C GLN A 5 -0.50 -3.10 -17.81
N VAL A 6 -0.59 -2.69 -16.55
CA VAL A 6 -0.70 -3.61 -15.41
C VAL A 6 -2.16 -3.84 -15.02
N ASP A 7 -3.02 -2.82 -15.08
CA ASP A 7 -4.44 -2.94 -14.70
C ASP A 7 -5.34 -1.86 -15.32
N LYS A 8 -6.65 -1.93 -15.08
CA LYS A 8 -7.67 -0.95 -15.46
C LYS A 8 -8.44 -0.43 -14.25
N VAL A 9 -8.53 0.89 -14.15
CA VAL A 9 -9.35 1.57 -13.13
C VAL A 9 -10.67 2.02 -13.76
N CYS A 10 -11.78 1.65 -13.13
CA CYS A 10 -13.15 1.93 -13.54
C CYS A 10 -13.79 3.02 -12.67
N ALA A 11 -14.91 3.56 -13.15
CA ALA A 11 -15.68 4.56 -12.40
C ALA A 11 -16.07 4.05 -11.00
N GLY A 12 -15.86 4.88 -9.99
CA GLY A 12 -16.13 4.56 -8.58
C GLY A 12 -14.97 3.91 -7.83
N GLN A 13 -13.91 3.48 -8.52
CA GLN A 13 -12.68 3.01 -7.88
C GLN A 13 -11.79 4.21 -7.50
N CYS A 14 -10.98 4.02 -6.46
CA CYS A 14 -9.96 4.97 -6.03
C CYS A 14 -8.57 4.32 -6.13
N ILE A 15 -7.54 5.14 -6.29
CA ILE A 15 -6.15 4.69 -6.38
C ILE A 15 -5.23 5.76 -5.79
N GLY A 16 -4.08 5.34 -5.25
CA GLY A 16 -3.09 6.24 -4.66
C GLY A 16 -3.23 6.41 -3.15
N GLU A 17 -4.11 5.63 -2.53
CA GLU A 17 -4.33 5.54 -1.09
C GLU A 17 -3.03 5.22 -0.33
N GLY A 18 -2.16 4.39 -0.90
CA GLY A 18 -0.85 4.11 -0.31
C GLY A 18 0.01 5.37 -0.16
N ALA A 19 0.05 6.23 -1.18
CA ALA A 19 0.75 7.51 -1.07
C ALA A 19 -0.01 8.48 -0.15
N PHE A 20 -1.34 8.44 -0.17
CA PHE A 20 -2.20 9.29 0.64
C PHE A 20 -2.06 9.04 2.15
N PHE A 21 -2.05 7.77 2.58
CA PHE A 21 -1.81 7.36 3.97
C PHE A 21 -0.32 7.30 4.33
N GLY A 22 0.54 7.71 3.40
CA GLY A 22 1.99 7.74 3.57
C GLY A 22 2.67 6.39 3.36
N LEU A 23 1.98 5.25 3.29
CA LEU A 23 2.55 3.90 3.04
C LEU A 23 3.60 3.88 1.91
N GLN A 24 3.39 4.67 0.85
CA GLN A 24 4.33 4.82 -0.25
C GLN A 24 4.95 6.23 -0.25
N ARG A 25 6.29 6.31 -0.28
CA ARG A 25 7.01 7.60 -0.39
C ARG A 25 6.86 8.26 -1.77
N ARG A 26 6.60 7.46 -2.80
CA ARG A 26 6.42 7.90 -4.20
C ARG A 26 5.38 7.03 -4.88
N LEU A 27 4.62 7.63 -5.78
CA LEU A 27 3.77 6.88 -6.71
C LEU A 27 4.67 6.01 -7.59
N ALA A 28 4.46 4.70 -7.53
CA ALA A 28 5.19 3.72 -8.31
C ALA A 28 4.58 3.46 -9.70
N PHE A 29 3.46 4.13 -10.01
CA PHE A 29 2.72 3.94 -11.25
C PHE A 29 2.33 5.28 -11.89
N GLY A 30 2.09 5.24 -13.19
CA GLY A 30 1.41 6.29 -13.93
C GLY A 30 -0.04 5.88 -14.21
N LEU A 31 -0.94 6.85 -14.29
CA LEU A 31 -2.32 6.63 -14.71
C LEU A 31 -2.56 7.41 -16.00
N GLU A 32 -3.06 6.71 -17.03
CA GLU A 32 -3.37 7.29 -18.33
C GLU A 32 -4.84 7.06 -18.65
N ALA A 33 -5.52 8.12 -19.12
CA ALA A 33 -6.92 8.04 -19.49
C ALA A 33 -7.08 7.36 -20.87
N ALA A 34 -7.62 6.15 -20.88
CA ALA A 34 -7.90 5.42 -22.12
C ALA A 34 -9.09 6.01 -22.92
N VAL A 35 -9.98 6.74 -22.26
CA VAL A 35 -11.16 7.42 -22.83
C VAL A 35 -11.38 8.75 -22.09
N PRO A 36 -12.14 9.71 -22.65
CA PRO A 36 -12.52 10.93 -21.93
C PRO A 36 -13.16 10.58 -20.57
N SER A 37 -12.53 11.07 -19.51
CA SER A 37 -12.85 10.70 -18.13
C SER A 37 -12.85 11.94 -17.23
N VAL A 38 -13.61 11.88 -16.14
CA VAL A 38 -13.59 12.88 -15.07
C VAL A 38 -12.92 12.26 -13.85
N VAL A 39 -11.92 12.95 -13.31
CA VAL A 39 -11.18 12.50 -12.12
C VAL A 39 -11.43 13.48 -10.99
N CYS A 40 -11.72 12.97 -9.80
CA CYS A 40 -11.80 13.76 -8.57
C CYS A 40 -10.49 13.60 -7.80
N GLU A 41 -9.80 14.70 -7.55
CA GLU A 41 -8.56 14.72 -6.76
C GLU A 41 -8.84 15.16 -5.32
N LEU A 42 -8.27 14.46 -4.35
CA LEU A 42 -8.30 14.85 -2.95
C LEU A 42 -6.88 15.10 -2.47
N ARG A 43 -6.58 16.35 -2.09
CA ARG A 43 -5.27 16.68 -1.51
C ARG A 43 -5.26 16.28 -0.04
N HIS A 44 -4.13 15.74 0.39
CA HIS A 44 -3.92 15.34 1.78
C HIS A 44 -4.14 16.52 2.76
N ALA A 45 -3.66 17.72 2.42
CA ALA A 45 -3.85 18.91 3.26
C ALA A 45 -5.34 19.28 3.44
N ASP A 46 -6.12 19.23 2.35
CA ASP A 46 -7.55 19.55 2.38
C ASP A 46 -8.33 18.50 3.20
N PHE A 47 -7.97 17.22 3.04
CA PHE A 47 -8.54 16.14 3.85
C PHE A 47 -8.23 16.32 5.35
N LEU A 48 -6.98 16.64 5.70
CA LEU A 48 -6.61 16.91 7.08
C LEU A 48 -7.35 18.11 7.66
N GLN A 49 -7.61 19.15 6.86
CA GLN A 49 -8.39 20.31 7.29
C GLN A 49 -9.83 19.91 7.61
N VAL A 50 -10.47 19.11 6.75
CA VAL A 50 -11.82 18.59 7.01
C VAL A 50 -11.84 17.75 8.28
N LEU A 51 -10.85 16.87 8.48
CA LEU A 51 -10.75 16.04 9.69
C LEU A 51 -10.67 16.85 11.01
N GLN A 52 -10.28 18.13 10.97
CA GLN A 52 -10.28 18.95 12.20
C GLN A 52 -11.68 19.11 12.80
N GLY A 53 -12.74 19.06 11.99
CA GLY A 53 -14.14 19.10 12.44
C GLY A 53 -14.71 17.74 12.87
N HIS A 54 -13.95 16.65 12.69
CA HIS A 54 -14.44 15.28 12.75
C HIS A 54 -13.52 14.43 13.65
N ALA A 55 -13.71 14.54 14.96
CA ALA A 55 -12.77 14.00 15.95
C ALA A 55 -12.63 12.46 15.90
N LEU A 56 -13.71 11.73 15.64
CA LEU A 56 -13.68 10.27 15.56
C LEU A 56 -12.92 9.81 14.31
N GLU A 57 -13.20 10.44 13.18
CA GLU A 57 -12.56 10.16 11.90
C GLU A 57 -11.08 10.53 11.95
N LYS A 58 -10.74 11.63 12.62
CA LYS A 58 -9.35 12.03 12.87
C LYS A 58 -8.61 10.97 13.71
N MET A 59 -9.25 10.45 14.75
CA MET A 59 -8.66 9.38 15.57
C MET A 59 -8.46 8.10 14.75
N SER A 60 -9.46 7.68 13.98
CA SER A 60 -9.33 6.53 13.08
C SER A 60 -8.22 6.72 12.05
N PHE A 61 -8.13 7.91 11.45
CA PHE A 61 -7.05 8.24 10.52
C PHE A 61 -5.68 8.16 11.19
N GLN A 62 -5.53 8.73 12.38
CA GLN A 62 -4.28 8.67 13.15
C GLN A 62 -3.88 7.23 13.46
N LEU A 63 -4.81 6.38 13.89
CA LEU A 63 -4.56 4.96 14.14
C LEU A 63 -4.06 4.25 12.88
N VAL A 64 -4.70 4.51 11.73
CA VAL A 64 -4.25 3.97 10.44
C VAL A 64 -2.85 4.47 10.09
N THR A 65 -2.58 5.77 10.20
CA THR A 65 -1.26 6.33 9.90
C THR A 65 -0.18 5.77 10.83
N GLU A 66 -0.45 5.65 12.13
CA GLU A 66 0.48 5.07 13.10
C GLU A 66 0.77 3.60 12.78
N PHE A 67 -0.25 2.82 12.45
CA PHE A 67 -0.10 1.45 11.98
C PHE A 67 0.77 1.38 10.73
N CYS A 68 0.50 2.24 9.74
CA CYS A 68 1.28 2.33 8.51
C CYS A 68 2.75 2.69 8.79
N GLU A 69 3.03 3.61 9.71
CA GLU A 69 4.38 3.97 10.12
C GLU A 69 5.11 2.84 10.84
N ARG A 70 4.42 2.05 11.68
CA ARG A 70 5.00 0.86 12.30
C ARG A 70 5.34 -0.20 11.27
N ALA A 71 4.42 -0.50 10.36
CA ALA A 71 4.65 -1.44 9.27
C ALA A 71 5.88 -1.05 8.42
N LYS A 72 6.07 0.24 8.11
CA LYS A 72 7.27 0.73 7.41
C LYS A 72 8.57 0.55 8.20
N ARG A 73 8.55 0.79 9.51
CA ARG A 73 9.74 0.56 10.35
C ARG A 73 10.07 -0.92 10.43
N GLN A 74 9.07 -1.78 10.29
CA GLN A 74 9.26 -3.22 10.23
C GLN A 74 9.78 -3.66 8.86
N THR A 75 9.39 -3.01 7.73
CA THR A 75 9.98 -3.30 6.40
C THR A 75 11.52 -3.20 6.41
N GLU A 76 12.09 -2.22 7.12
CA GLU A 76 13.54 -2.13 7.34
C GLU A 76 14.07 -3.31 8.24
N GLY A 77 14.30 -4.48 7.62
CA GLY A 77 14.84 -5.69 8.28
C GLY A 77 13.83 -6.83 8.52
N THR A 78 12.61 -6.76 7.98
CA THR A 78 11.57 -7.79 8.20
C THR A 78 11.91 -9.11 7.55
N LEU A 79 12.31 -9.13 6.28
CA LEU A 79 12.43 -10.38 5.52
C LEU A 79 13.36 -11.40 6.19
N GLU A 80 14.43 -10.94 6.84
CA GLU A 80 15.37 -11.79 7.59
C GLU A 80 14.71 -12.47 8.80
N ASN A 81 13.83 -11.75 9.51
CA ASN A 81 13.29 -12.15 10.82
C ASN A 81 11.85 -12.68 10.78
N THR A 82 11.07 -12.31 9.75
CA THR A 82 9.66 -12.72 9.61
C THR A 82 9.47 -13.83 8.59
N CYS A 83 10.30 -13.95 7.56
CA CYS A 83 10.16 -14.97 6.53
C CYS A 83 11.21 -16.08 6.71
N ALA A 84 10.79 -17.24 7.24
CA ALA A 84 11.69 -18.38 7.44
C ALA A 84 12.34 -18.86 6.13
N LEU A 85 11.67 -18.67 4.99
CA LEU A 85 12.17 -19.05 3.66
C LEU A 85 13.34 -18.18 3.19
N LEU A 86 13.50 -16.97 3.73
CA LEU A 86 14.55 -16.04 3.33
C LEU A 86 15.74 -16.05 4.30
N ARG A 87 15.71 -16.88 5.35
CA ARG A 87 16.84 -17.03 6.29
C ARG A 87 18.11 -17.47 5.56
N GLY A 88 19.21 -16.80 5.87
CA GLY A 88 20.51 -17.07 5.26
C GLY A 88 20.71 -16.42 3.89
N THR A 89 19.73 -15.64 3.40
CA THR A 89 19.93 -14.75 2.25
C THR A 89 20.90 -13.64 2.64
N CYS A 90 21.81 -13.24 1.75
CA CYS A 90 22.74 -12.16 2.06
C CYS A 90 21.99 -10.83 2.27
N GLN A 91 22.57 -9.95 3.08
CA GLN A 91 21.97 -8.66 3.44
C GLN A 91 21.62 -7.81 2.21
N GLU A 92 22.48 -7.82 1.19
CA GLU A 92 22.22 -7.11 -0.08
C GLU A 92 21.00 -7.68 -0.82
N GLY A 93 20.86 -9.00 -0.88
CA GLY A 93 19.71 -9.66 -1.49
C GLY A 93 18.41 -9.35 -0.74
N LEU A 94 18.46 -9.33 0.60
CA LEU A 94 17.32 -8.94 1.43
C LEU A 94 16.92 -7.48 1.20
N GLN A 95 17.88 -6.56 1.08
CA GLN A 95 17.60 -5.15 0.77
C GLN A 95 16.97 -4.97 -0.62
N LEU A 96 17.42 -5.72 -1.61
CA LEU A 96 16.84 -5.69 -2.95
C LEU A 96 15.41 -6.24 -2.97
N LEU A 97 15.17 -7.34 -2.25
CA LEU A 97 13.83 -7.91 -2.10
C LEU A 97 12.91 -6.95 -1.36
N ASP A 98 13.37 -6.36 -0.25
CA ASP A 98 12.59 -5.40 0.52
C ASP A 98 12.29 -4.12 -0.27
N GLY A 99 13.23 -3.65 -1.10
CA GLY A 99 12.97 -2.55 -2.04
C GLY A 99 11.94 -2.89 -3.14
N ALA A 100 11.69 -4.18 -3.39
CA ALA A 100 10.73 -4.67 -4.37
C ALA A 100 9.39 -5.11 -3.74
N THR A 101 9.29 -5.21 -2.41
CA THR A 101 8.02 -5.54 -1.74
C THR A 101 7.06 -4.36 -1.80
N VAL A 102 5.76 -4.68 -1.85
CA VAL A 102 4.68 -3.70 -1.79
C VAL A 102 3.86 -3.97 -0.54
N THR A 103 3.73 -2.98 0.32
CA THR A 103 2.87 -3.06 1.51
C THR A 103 1.44 -2.67 1.17
N HIS A 104 0.51 -3.57 1.48
CA HIS A 104 -0.93 -3.32 1.34
C HIS A 104 -1.57 -3.22 2.73
N LEU A 105 -2.36 -2.17 2.95
CA LEU A 105 -3.25 -2.07 4.11
C LEU A 105 -4.52 -2.86 3.83
N ARG A 106 -4.97 -3.64 4.81
CA ARG A 106 -6.23 -4.41 4.74
C ARG A 106 -7.06 -4.11 5.98
N PHE A 107 -8.36 -3.91 5.80
CA PHE A 107 -9.29 -3.65 6.89
C PHE A 107 -10.01 -4.93 7.33
N ALA A 108 -10.56 -4.91 8.55
CA ALA A 108 -11.30 -6.03 9.09
C ALA A 108 -12.47 -6.42 8.18
N GLY A 109 -12.56 -7.70 7.84
CA GLY A 109 -13.58 -8.25 6.94
C GLY A 109 -13.21 -8.21 5.45
N GLU A 110 -12.10 -7.59 5.07
CA GLU A 110 -11.60 -7.69 3.70
C GLU A 110 -10.96 -9.06 3.43
N THR A 111 -11.30 -9.64 2.28
CA THR A 111 -10.66 -10.87 1.81
C THR A 111 -9.28 -10.54 1.22
N ILE A 112 -8.21 -11.04 1.85
CA ILE A 112 -6.84 -10.88 1.35
C ILE A 112 -6.54 -11.88 0.22
N LEU A 113 -6.98 -13.13 0.39
CA LEU A 113 -6.82 -14.23 -0.56
C LEU A 113 -8.11 -15.04 -0.59
N GLN A 114 -8.55 -15.42 -1.78
CA GLN A 114 -9.70 -16.31 -1.97
C GLN A 114 -9.23 -17.67 -2.51
N GLU A 115 -9.84 -18.75 -2.00
CA GLU A 115 -9.51 -20.10 -2.44
C GLU A 115 -9.82 -20.29 -3.94
N GLY A 116 -8.87 -20.87 -4.66
CA GLY A 116 -8.97 -21.09 -6.11
C GLY A 116 -8.42 -19.95 -6.97
N ASP A 117 -8.02 -18.83 -6.37
CA ASP A 117 -7.37 -17.74 -7.11
C ASP A 117 -6.00 -18.15 -7.60
N LYS A 118 -5.71 -17.85 -8.87
CA LYS A 118 -4.35 -17.88 -9.38
C LYS A 118 -3.61 -16.69 -8.82
N ASN A 119 -2.64 -16.95 -7.94
CA ASN A 119 -1.81 -15.92 -7.35
C ASN A 119 -0.33 -16.22 -7.60
N GLU A 120 0.39 -15.23 -8.14
CA GLU A 120 1.83 -15.28 -8.41
C GLU A 120 2.64 -14.55 -7.32
N TYR A 121 1.98 -14.01 -6.29
CA TYR A 121 2.59 -13.20 -5.25
C TYR A 121 2.67 -13.95 -3.90
N MET A 122 3.82 -13.83 -3.24
CA MET A 122 3.98 -14.23 -1.84
C MET A 122 3.51 -13.10 -0.93
N HIS A 123 2.61 -13.43 0.02
CA HIS A 123 2.10 -12.48 1.00
C HIS A 123 2.75 -12.74 2.36
N ILE A 124 3.27 -11.69 3.00
CA ILE A 124 3.86 -11.75 4.34
C ILE A 124 3.01 -10.86 5.24
N LEU A 125 2.43 -11.44 6.30
CA LEU A 125 1.76 -10.66 7.33
C LEU A 125 2.81 -9.98 8.20
N VAL A 126 2.88 -8.66 8.13
CA VAL A 126 3.84 -7.84 8.87
C VAL A 126 3.26 -7.43 10.23
N GLU A 127 2.00 -6.99 10.26
CA GLU A 127 1.31 -6.56 11.48
C GLU A 127 -0.18 -6.95 11.40
N GLY A 128 -0.79 -7.31 12.54
CA GLY A 128 -2.18 -7.77 12.66
C GLY A 128 -2.71 -7.75 14.08
#